data_AF-A0A392QCX9-F1
#
_entry.id   AF-A0A392QCX9-F1
#
_cell.length_a   1.000
_cell.length_b   1.000
_cell.length_c   1.000
_cell.angle_alpha   90.00
_cell.angle_beta   90.00
_cell.angle_gamma   90.00
#
_symmetry.space_group_name_H-M   'P 1'
#
loop_
_entity.id
_entity.type
_entity.pdbx_description
1 polymer ?
#
loop_
_entity_poly.entity_id
_entity_poly.type
_entity_poly.pdbx_seq_one_letter_code
_entity_poly.pdbx_strand_id
1 'polypeptide(L)'
;MGFRDLRAFNEALLAKQGWRIITEPNSLMANTLKAKYFPHNNFLQSKQGSRPSYYWQSIQKASWILKKGCFWLVGNGQTIKIWEDRWINPQQGNTTWSPKPENTTLDK
;
A
#
# COMPACT_ATOMS: atom_id res chain seq x y z
N MET A 1 10.24 18.96 25.35
CA MET A 1 9.35 18.05 24.60
C MET A 1 9.71 18.09 23.13
N GLY A 2 10.89 17.53 22.78
CA GLY A 2 11.40 17.52 21.40
C GLY A 2 11.02 16.21 20.71
N PHE A 3 10.71 16.27 19.42
CA PHE A 3 10.48 15.10 18.59
C PHE A 3 11.62 14.09 18.77
N ARG A 4 11.33 12.90 19.33
CA ARG A 4 12.33 11.88 19.68
C ARG A 4 13.10 11.32 18.47
N ASP A 5 12.55 11.44 17.25
CA ASP A 5 13.29 11.26 15.99
C ASP A 5 12.57 12.00 14.84
N LEU A 6 13.19 13.06 14.30
CA LEU A 6 12.65 13.85 13.19
C LEU A 6 12.54 13.03 11.89
N ARG A 7 13.40 12.03 11.71
CA ARG A 7 13.38 11.17 10.52
C ARG A 7 12.13 10.30 10.55
N ALA A 8 11.84 9.68 11.69
CA ALA A 8 10.63 8.87 11.86
C ALA A 8 9.35 9.70 11.67
N PHE A 9 9.32 10.94 12.18
CA PHE A 9 8.20 11.84 11.98
C PHE A 9 7.99 12.21 10.50
N ASN A 10 9.08 12.56 9.79
CA ASN A 10 9.02 12.85 8.36
C ASN A 10 8.57 11.62 7.55
N GLU A 11 9.09 10.44 7.88
CA GLU A 11 8.70 9.20 7.22
C GLU A 11 7.22 8.87 7.44
N ALA A 12 6.69 9.11 8.64
CA ALA A 12 5.26 8.98 8.92
C ALA A 12 4.41 9.98 8.13
N LEU A 13 4.88 11.23 7.95
CA LEU A 13 4.19 12.22 7.11
C LEU A 13 4.19 11.81 5.63
N LEU A 14 5.30 11.27 5.12
CA LEU A 14 5.39 10.74 3.77
C LEU A 14 4.47 9.53 3.57
N ALA A 15 4.42 8.62 4.56
CA ALA A 15 3.48 7.51 4.56
C ALA A 15 2.03 8.02 4.57
N LYS A 16 1.72 9.08 5.32
CA LYS A 16 0.38 9.71 5.30
C LYS A 16 0.02 10.27 3.92
N GLN A 17 0.98 10.84 3.18
CA GLN A 17 0.74 11.24 1.78
C GLN A 17 0.50 10.03 0.88
N GLY A 18 1.29 8.97 1.03
CA GLY A 18 1.06 7.70 0.34
C GLY A 18 -0.32 7.10 0.64
N TRP A 19 -0.79 7.21 1.88
CA TRP A 19 -2.13 6.78 2.29
C TRP A 19 -3.22 7.56 1.56
N ARG A 20 -3.08 8.89 1.46
CA ARG A 20 -4.03 9.73 0.70
C ARG A 20 -4.12 9.33 -0.77
N ILE A 21 -3.02 8.94 -1.40
CA ILE A 21 -3.03 8.43 -2.78
C ILE A 21 -3.90 7.17 -2.90
N ILE A 22 -3.88 6.31 -1.88
CA ILE A 22 -4.66 5.06 -1.83
C ILE A 22 -6.13 5.34 -1.53
N THR A 23 -6.44 6.18 -0.54
CA THR A 23 -7.82 6.42 -0.07
C THR A 23 -8.59 7.42 -0.92
N GLU A 24 -7.90 8.38 -1.54
CA GLU A 24 -8.50 9.45 -2.34
C GLU A 24 -7.96 9.43 -3.78
N PRO A 25 -8.23 8.35 -4.55
CA PRO A 25 -7.67 8.18 -5.89
C PRO A 25 -8.15 9.24 -6.88
N ASN A 26 -9.31 9.85 -6.62
CA ASN A 26 -9.90 10.91 -7.47
C ASN A 26 -9.28 12.29 -7.23
N SER A 27 -8.42 12.45 -6.22
CA SER A 27 -7.73 13.72 -5.98
C SER A 27 -6.81 14.06 -7.16
N LEU A 28 -6.64 15.35 -7.47
CA LEU A 28 -5.74 15.80 -8.53
C LEU A 28 -4.31 15.27 -8.31
N MET A 29 -3.86 15.25 -7.06
CA MET A 29 -2.55 14.72 -6.67
C MET A 29 -2.43 13.22 -6.97
N ALA A 30 -3.42 12.40 -6.58
CA ALA A 30 -3.40 10.98 -6.88
C ALA A 30 -3.46 10.70 -8.38
N ASN A 31 -4.31 11.40 -9.13
CA ASN A 31 -4.43 11.25 -10.59
C ASN A 31 -3.15 11.65 -11.33
N THR A 32 -2.55 12.78 -10.96
CA THR A 32 -1.29 13.24 -11.59
C THR A 32 -0.13 12.32 -11.29
N LEU A 33 -0.01 11.81 -10.05
CA LEU A 33 1.02 10.84 -9.69
C LEU A 33 0.78 9.47 -10.35
N LYS A 34 -0.46 9.01 -10.43
CA LYS A 34 -0.83 7.78 -11.13
C LYS A 34 -0.45 7.84 -12.60
N ALA A 35 -0.87 8.90 -13.31
CA ALA A 35 -0.56 9.09 -14.72
C ALA A 35 0.95 9.13 -14.98
N LYS A 36 1.72 9.73 -14.07
CA LYS A 36 3.17 9.91 -14.24
C LYS A 36 4.00 8.69 -13.85
N TYR A 37 3.66 8.01 -12.75
CA TYR A 37 4.56 7.04 -12.10
C TYR A 37 4.02 5.61 -12.05
N PHE A 38 2.69 5.42 -12.09
CA PHE A 38 2.08 4.09 -12.03
C PHE A 38 0.78 4.03 -12.83
N PRO A 39 0.80 4.27 -14.16
CA PRO A 39 -0.43 4.37 -14.95
C PRO A 39 -1.24 3.06 -14.98
N HIS A 40 -0.54 1.92 -15.01
CA HIS A 40 -1.14 0.59 -15.14
C HIS A 40 -1.17 -0.23 -13.83
N ASN A 41 -0.51 0.27 -12.78
CA ASN A 41 -0.31 -0.48 -11.53
C ASN A 41 -0.94 0.24 -10.35
N ASN A 42 -1.00 -0.43 -9.20
CA ASN A 42 -1.37 0.20 -7.94
C ASN A 42 -0.18 0.90 -7.29
N PHE A 43 -0.45 1.92 -6.46
CA PHE A 43 0.58 2.65 -5.70
C PHE A 43 1.54 1.72 -4.94
N LEU A 44 1.01 0.71 -4.24
CA LEU A 44 1.80 -0.25 -3.46
C LEU A 44 2.66 -1.19 -4.33
N GLN A 45 2.28 -1.38 -5.60
CA GLN A 45 2.99 -2.20 -6.58
C GLN A 45 3.86 -1.36 -7.54
N SER A 46 3.91 -0.03 -7.34
CA SER A 46 4.70 0.86 -8.18
C SER A 46 6.19 0.54 -8.05
N LYS A 47 6.85 0.34 -9.19
CA LYS A 47 8.31 0.17 -9.27
C LYS A 47 8.96 1.52 -9.48
N GLN A 48 10.23 1.64 -9.08
CA GLN A 48 10.99 2.87 -9.29
C GLN A 48 11.32 2.99 -10.79
N GLY A 49 10.72 3.98 -11.46
CA GLY A 49 10.98 4.24 -12.88
C GLY A 49 12.33 4.91 -13.13
N SER A 50 12.67 5.14 -14.40
CA SER A 50 13.88 5.88 -14.78
C SER A 50 13.68 7.38 -14.48
N ARG A 51 14.43 7.91 -13.51
CA ARG A 51 14.42 9.31 -13.03
C ARG A 51 13.10 9.79 -12.36
N PRO A 52 12.73 9.22 -11.20
CA PRO A 52 11.60 9.73 -10.43
C PRO A 52 11.92 11.07 -9.75
N SER A 53 10.92 11.94 -9.55
CA SER A 53 11.12 13.17 -8.78
C SER A 53 11.49 12.86 -7.33
N TYR A 54 12.24 13.77 -6.70
CA TYR A 54 12.65 13.61 -5.29
C TYR A 54 11.46 13.40 -4.35
N TYR A 55 10.36 14.11 -4.61
CA TYR A 55 9.09 13.94 -3.90
C TYR A 55 8.52 12.52 -4.03
N TRP A 56 8.46 11.99 -5.26
CA TRP A 56 7.96 10.63 -5.49
C TRP A 56 8.86 9.56 -4.88
N GLN A 57 10.18 9.74 -4.95
CA GLN A 57 11.14 8.85 -4.30
C GLN A 57 10.93 8.81 -2.78
N SER A 58 10.65 9.97 -2.17
CA SER A 58 10.42 10.07 -0.73
C SER A 58 9.14 9.33 -0.31
N ILE A 59 8.06 9.47 -1.08
CA ILE A 59 6.81 8.73 -0.85
C ILE A 59 7.00 7.23 -1.07
N GLN A 60 7.69 6.82 -2.13
CA GLN A 60 7.99 5.41 -2.39
C GLN A 60 8.83 4.80 -1.28
N LYS A 61 9.83 5.53 -0.75
CA LYS A 61 10.59 5.09 0.41
C LYS A 61 9.68 4.87 1.61
N ALA A 62 8.77 5.79 1.94
CA ALA A 62 7.85 5.61 3.05
C ALA A 62 6.74 4.56 2.80
N SER A 63 6.60 4.03 1.59
CA SER A 63 5.55 3.04 1.25
C SER A 63 5.67 1.73 2.03
N TRP A 64 6.86 1.38 2.55
CA TRP A 64 7.02 0.18 3.38
C TRP A 64 6.22 0.26 4.68
N ILE A 65 6.05 1.46 5.25
CA ILE A 65 5.25 1.68 6.47
C ILE A 65 3.80 1.29 6.19
N LEU A 66 3.27 1.73 5.05
CA LEU A 66 1.92 1.37 4.62
C LEU A 66 1.82 -0.13 4.33
N LYS A 67 2.83 -0.72 3.66
CA LYS A 67 2.85 -2.17 3.45
C LYS A 67 2.87 -2.97 4.75
N LYS A 68 3.49 -2.47 5.82
CA LYS A 68 3.52 -3.18 7.11
C LYS A 68 2.29 -2.91 7.97
N GLY A 69 1.76 -1.69 7.96
CA GLY A 69 0.70 -1.25 8.86
C GLY A 69 -0.70 -1.22 8.26
N CYS A 70 -0.84 -1.22 6.94
CA CYS A 70 -2.14 -1.26 6.28
C CYS A 70 -2.56 -2.72 6.04
N PHE A 71 -3.74 -3.05 6.55
CA PHE A 71 -4.46 -4.25 6.20
C PHE A 71 -5.60 -3.87 5.26
N TRP A 72 -5.90 -4.75 4.31
CA TRP A 72 -7.08 -4.59 3.48
C TRP A 72 -8.33 -4.77 4.34
N LEU A 73 -9.14 -3.71 4.48
CA LEU A 73 -10.44 -3.83 5.12
C LEU A 73 -11.39 -4.52 4.14
N VAL A 74 -11.95 -5.65 4.56
CA VAL A 74 -12.88 -6.41 3.72
C VAL A 74 -14.18 -5.63 3.56
N GLY A 75 -14.39 -5.07 2.37
CA GLY A 75 -15.66 -4.48 1.93
C GLY A 75 -16.61 -5.55 1.37
N ASN A 76 -17.04 -5.40 0.11
CA ASN A 76 -17.91 -6.39 -0.55
C ASN A 76 -17.17 -7.69 -1.00
N GLY A 77 -15.87 -7.81 -0.72
CA GLY A 77 -15.04 -8.97 -1.07
C GLY A 77 -14.82 -9.22 -2.57
N GLN A 78 -15.27 -8.35 -3.48
CA GLN A 78 -15.14 -8.58 -4.93
C GLN A 78 -13.76 -8.25 -5.49
N THR A 79 -13.00 -7.37 -4.83
CA THR A 79 -11.69 -6.88 -5.27
C THR A 79 -10.51 -7.43 -4.47
N ILE A 80 -10.78 -8.26 -3.46
CA ILE A 80 -9.76 -8.78 -2.54
C ILE A 80 -9.26 -10.08 -3.08
N LYS A 81 -7.93 -10.19 -3.19
CA LYS A 81 -7.31 -11.46 -3.49
C LYS A 81 -7.06 -12.23 -2.22
N ILE A 82 -7.83 -13.30 -2.00
CA ILE A 82 -7.88 -14.02 -0.72
C ILE A 82 -6.48 -14.50 -0.30
N TRP A 83 -5.68 -14.91 -1.27
CA TRP A 83 -4.35 -15.48 -1.05
C TRP A 83 -3.18 -14.51 -1.27
N GLU A 84 -3.38 -13.40 -1.99
CA GLU A 84 -2.28 -12.45 -2.28
C GLU A 84 -2.32 -11.21 -1.36
N ASP A 85 -3.51 -10.78 -0.93
CA ASP A 85 -3.68 -9.58 -0.13
C ASP A 85 -3.61 -9.87 1.38
N ARG A 86 -3.01 -8.96 2.14
CA ARG A 86 -3.02 -9.00 3.61
C ARG A 86 -4.32 -8.40 4.16
N TRP A 87 -5.39 -9.19 4.12
CA TRP A 87 -6.71 -8.82 4.66
C TRP A 87 -6.98 -9.36 6.07
N ILE A 88 -6.15 -10.28 6.58
CA ILE A 88 -6.20 -10.77 7.96
C ILE A 88 -5.06 -10.13 8.74
N ASN A 89 -5.38 -9.48 9.87
CA ASN A 89 -4.37 -9.03 10.82
C ASN A 89 -3.83 -10.26 11.58
N PRO A 90 -2.55 -10.62 11.47
CA PRO A 90 -1.99 -11.72 12.26
C PRO A 90 -1.97 -11.28 13.73
N GLN A 91 -3.04 -11.60 14.46
CA GLN A 91 -3.01 -11.59 15.91
C GLN A 91 -1.99 -12.65 16.33
N GLN A 92 -1.04 -12.23 17.16
CA GLN A 92 0.01 -13.07 17.74
C GLN A 92 -0.58 -14.42 18.19
N GLY A 93 -0.31 -15.50 17.44
CA GLY A 93 -0.64 -16.87 17.82
C GLY A 93 -1.58 -17.67 16.91
N ASN A 94 -2.55 -17.07 16.20
CA ASN A 94 -3.69 -17.85 15.66
C ASN A 94 -4.07 -17.62 14.18
N THR A 95 -3.14 -17.25 13.31
CA THR A 95 -3.45 -17.15 11.86
C THR A 95 -3.05 -18.42 11.12
N THR A 96 -4.00 -19.36 10.97
CA THR A 96 -3.83 -20.55 10.13
C THR A 96 -3.99 -20.13 8.67
N TRP A 97 -2.90 -20.07 7.91
CA TRP A 97 -2.93 -19.80 6.47
C TRP A 97 -3.11 -21.11 5.70
N SER A 98 -4.25 -21.29 5.05
CA SER A 98 -4.49 -22.46 4.19
C SER A 98 -3.94 -22.19 2.78
N PRO A 99 -3.21 -23.12 2.15
CA PRO A 99 -2.78 -22.94 0.77
C PRO A 99 -3.95 -22.95 -0.21
N LYS A 100 -3.84 -22.21 -1.33
CA LYS A 100 -4.83 -22.21 -2.41
C LYS A 100 -4.96 -23.64 -2.97
N PRO A 101 -6.17 -24.25 -3.01
CA PRO A 101 -6.37 -25.57 -3.59
C PRO A 101 -6.23 -25.52 -5.12
N GLU A 102 -5.56 -26.51 -5.71
CA GLU A 102 -5.27 -26.59 -7.16
C GLU A 102 -6.53 -26.64 -8.06
N ASN A 103 -7.68 -27.07 -7.52
CA ASN A 103 -8.94 -27.28 -8.25
C ASN A 103 -10.00 -26.19 -8.05
N THR A 104 -9.62 -24.98 -7.63
CA THR A 104 -10.61 -23.94 -7.30
C THR A 104 -10.83 -22.97 -8.45
N THR A 105 -12.07 -22.84 -8.93
CA THR A 105 -12.50 -21.83 -9.92
C THR A 105 -12.62 -20.40 -9.35
N LEU A 106 -12.27 -20.21 -8.08
CA LEU A 106 -12.22 -18.91 -7.42
C LEU A 106 -10.93 -18.19 -7.81
N ASP A 107 -11.01 -17.43 -8.90
CA ASP A 107 -9.99 -16.47 -9.38
C ASP A 107 -10.10 -15.12 -8.64
N LYS A 108 -10.34 -15.16 -7.33
CA LYS A 108 -10.36 -13.99 -6.45
C LYS A 108 -9.19 -14.05 -5.48
#